data_AF-A0A8J5T206-F1
#
_entry.id   AF-A0A8J5T206-F1
#
_cell.length_a   1.000
_cell.length_b   1.000
_cell.length_c   1.000
_cell.angle_alpha   90.00
_cell.angle_beta   90.00
_cell.angle_gamma   90.00
#
_symmetry.space_group_name_H-M   'P 1'
#
loop_
_entity.id
_entity.type
_entity.pdbx_description
1 polymer ?
#
loop_
_entity_poly.entity_id
_entity_poly.type
_entity_poly.pdbx_seq_one_letter_code
_entity_poly.pdbx_strand_id
1 'polypeptide(L)'
;MHAFSHPSVKVMAAATLALLGAAVAASCLASAQGAALVGDACAPSPSSGCGAGLRCASCSPLPGTGPTVCSRTTPVDPKAHLGTGLPFNRYTWLTTHNSFAVVGTATRTGTPIIAPPNQEDTVTAQLKNGVRGLMLDAYDFQNDVWLCHSFSGKCYNFAAYAAACRCGLDQQPAVDVLKETRAFLEANPSEVITIFVEDYASPGAVGRVLGRSGLSKYLFPVAKMPKEGGDWPLLKDMIAQNHRLLVFTSNKGKEASDGMAYQWDYVLETQCTHSYALVDLTNEAATVVVVRLRQGDMMLWVQTGTTGLWAGGVRSARSRGRWTRPSSPSSS
;
A
#
# COMPACT_ATOMS: atom_id res chain seq x y z
N MET A 1 9.76 51.37 66.95
CA MET A 1 8.41 50.84 66.63
C MET A 1 8.23 50.94 65.12
N HIS A 2 8.40 49.84 64.38
CA HIS A 2 8.04 49.79 62.97
C HIS A 2 6.70 49.05 62.86
N ALA A 3 5.64 49.80 62.53
CA ALA A 3 4.32 49.24 62.25
C ALA A 3 4.34 48.65 60.84
N PHE A 4 4.17 47.34 60.73
CA PHE A 4 3.86 46.69 59.46
C PHE A 4 2.38 46.96 59.15
N SER A 5 2.13 47.70 58.07
CA SER A 5 0.80 47.87 57.51
C SER A 5 0.40 46.62 56.73
N HIS A 6 -0.60 45.89 57.23
CA HIS A 6 -1.21 44.80 56.47
C HIS A 6 -1.98 45.36 55.27
N PRO A 7 -1.81 44.80 54.06
CA PRO A 7 -2.61 45.22 52.92
C PRO A 7 -4.09 44.90 53.18
N SER A 8 -4.96 45.88 52.92
CA SER A 8 -6.40 45.75 53.09
C SER A 8 -6.95 44.57 52.30
N VAL A 9 -7.88 43.81 52.89
CA VAL A 9 -8.56 42.63 52.31
C VAL A 9 -9.05 42.85 50.87
N LYS A 10 -9.42 44.09 50.51
CA LYS A 10 -9.81 44.49 49.15
C LYS A 10 -8.69 44.32 48.11
N VAL A 11 -7.43 44.56 48.48
CA VAL A 11 -6.27 44.44 47.58
C VAL A 11 -5.95 42.96 47.31
N MET A 12 -6.02 42.11 48.34
CA MET A 12 -5.87 40.67 48.18
C MET A 12 -7.00 40.07 47.33
N ALA A 13 -8.26 40.48 47.54
CA ALA A 13 -9.38 39.99 46.74
C ALA A 13 -9.26 40.38 45.26
N ALA A 14 -8.84 41.62 44.96
CA ALA A 14 -8.62 42.07 43.59
C ALA A 14 -7.46 41.32 42.90
N ALA A 15 -6.36 41.06 43.61
CA ALA A 15 -5.25 40.27 43.10
C ALA A 15 -5.66 38.83 42.81
N THR A 16 -6.48 38.23 43.68
CA THR A 16 -6.98 36.86 43.51
C THR A 16 -7.93 36.75 42.32
N LEU A 17 -8.82 37.73 42.14
CA LEU A 17 -9.71 37.80 40.97
C LEU A 17 -8.94 37.99 39.66
N ALA A 18 -7.87 38.80 39.66
CA ALA A 18 -7.01 38.99 38.51
C ALA A 18 -6.21 37.72 38.15
N LEU A 19 -5.71 36.99 39.16
CA LEU A 19 -5.04 35.70 38.98
C LEU A 19 -5.99 34.63 38.44
N LEU A 20 -7.23 34.55 38.94
CA LEU A 20 -8.25 33.65 38.39
C LEU A 20 -8.64 34.05 36.97
N GLY A 21 -8.80 35.34 36.68
CA GLY A 21 -9.09 35.83 35.32
C GLY A 21 -7.98 35.49 34.33
N ALA A 22 -6.72 35.64 34.73
CA ALA A 22 -5.56 35.27 33.91
C ALA A 22 -5.47 33.75 33.69
N ALA A 23 -5.76 32.93 34.71
CA ALA A 23 -5.79 31.48 34.59
C ALA A 23 -6.90 31.00 33.63
N VAL A 24 -8.10 31.59 33.73
CA VAL A 24 -9.22 31.28 32.83
C VAL A 24 -8.89 31.70 31.38
N ALA A 25 -8.31 32.89 31.18
CA ALA A 25 -7.88 33.34 29.86
C ALA A 25 -6.79 32.44 29.25
N ALA A 26 -5.81 32.00 30.05
CA ALA A 26 -4.78 31.07 29.62
C ALA A 26 -5.35 29.69 29.28
N SER A 27 -6.34 29.20 30.03
CA SER A 27 -7.04 27.95 29.70
C SER A 27 -7.89 28.06 28.43
N CYS A 28 -8.52 29.20 28.15
CA CYS A 28 -9.27 29.43 26.92
C CYS A 28 -8.37 29.54 25.69
N LEU A 29 -7.16 30.10 25.83
CA LEU A 29 -6.16 30.19 24.76
C LEU A 29 -5.50 28.82 24.45
N ALA A 30 -5.40 27.93 25.44
CA ALA A 30 -4.89 26.57 25.26
C ALA A 30 -5.88 25.65 24.51
N SER A 31 -7.17 25.98 24.48
CA SER A 31 -8.22 25.21 23.80
C SER A 31 -8.52 25.66 22.36
N ALA A 32 -7.80 26.65 21.84
CA ALA A 32 -8.01 27.22 20.50
C ALA A 32 -6.84 26.97 19.54
N GLN A 33 -6.07 25.89 19.70
CA GLN A 33 -5.32 25.37 18.56
C GLN A 33 -6.34 24.84 17.54
N GLY A 34 -6.59 25.61 16.48
CA GLY A 34 -7.28 25.10 15.30
C GLY A 34 -6.59 23.81 14.85
N ALA A 35 -7.36 22.78 14.52
CA ALA A 35 -6.77 21.50 14.14
C ALA A 35 -5.93 21.68 12.87
N ALA A 36 -4.72 21.12 12.87
CA ALA A 36 -3.72 21.32 11.82
C ALA A 36 -4.26 20.87 10.45
N LEU A 37 -4.01 21.66 9.42
CA LEU A 37 -4.50 21.47 8.05
C LEU A 37 -3.53 20.61 7.24
N VAL A 38 -3.93 20.27 6.00
CA VAL A 38 -3.05 19.52 5.09
C VAL A 38 -1.75 20.31 4.86
N GLY A 39 -0.60 19.64 5.05
CA GLY A 39 0.74 20.21 4.90
C GLY A 39 1.34 20.78 6.19
N ASP A 40 0.55 20.96 7.25
CA ASP A 40 1.05 21.45 8.53
C ASP A 40 1.92 20.39 9.21
N ALA A 41 3.00 20.82 9.88
CA ALA A 41 3.85 19.93 10.64
C ALA A 41 3.05 19.24 11.76
N CYS A 42 3.30 17.96 11.96
CA CYS A 42 2.62 17.14 12.95
C CYS A 42 3.61 16.23 13.67
N ALA A 43 3.20 15.66 14.80
CA ALA A 43 3.97 14.65 15.51
C ALA A 43 3.27 13.28 15.40
N PRO A 44 4.02 12.17 15.21
CA PRO A 44 3.46 10.82 15.26
C PRO A 44 2.98 10.50 16.69
N SER A 45 1.71 10.81 16.97
CA SER A 45 1.06 10.71 18.29
C SER A 45 -0.42 10.31 18.11
N PRO A 46 -1.05 9.66 19.10
CA PRO A 46 -2.49 9.32 19.08
C PRO A 46 -3.39 10.54 18.85
N SER A 47 -2.93 11.73 19.25
CA SER A 47 -3.60 13.01 19.04
C SER A 47 -2.76 13.86 18.09
N SER A 48 -2.43 13.33 16.91
CA SER A 48 -1.50 13.81 15.87
C SER A 48 -1.48 15.33 15.57
N GLY A 49 -2.41 16.10 16.12
CA GLY A 49 -2.61 17.52 15.93
C GLY A 49 -3.39 17.82 14.67
N CYS A 50 -3.50 16.83 13.77
CA CYS A 50 -4.17 16.97 12.50
C CYS A 50 -5.69 17.04 12.65
N GLY A 51 -6.31 17.83 11.77
CA GLY A 51 -7.76 17.94 11.66
C GLY A 51 -8.47 16.62 11.38
N ALA A 52 -9.79 16.61 11.62
CA ALA A 52 -10.60 15.43 11.36
C ALA A 52 -10.42 14.92 9.91
N GLY A 53 -10.17 13.62 9.77
CA GLY A 53 -9.90 12.98 8.47
C GLY A 53 -8.49 13.17 7.93
N LEU A 54 -7.59 13.77 8.72
CA LEU A 54 -6.17 13.90 8.40
C LEU A 54 -5.32 12.99 9.30
N ARG A 55 -4.18 12.56 8.79
CA ARG A 55 -3.19 11.71 9.46
C ARG A 55 -1.82 12.35 9.39
N CYS A 56 -0.98 12.10 10.38
CA CYS A 56 0.41 12.53 10.34
C CYS A 56 1.24 11.52 9.55
N ALA A 57 1.83 11.93 8.43
CA ALA A 57 2.59 11.08 7.51
C ALA A 57 3.87 11.78 7.05
N SER A 58 4.88 11.02 6.61
CA SER A 58 6.10 11.61 6.03
C SER A 58 6.22 11.25 4.54
N CYS A 59 6.04 12.23 3.67
CA CYS A 59 5.91 11.95 2.24
C CYS A 59 7.19 12.14 1.40
N SER A 60 8.36 12.46 1.99
CA SER A 60 9.58 12.64 1.18
C SER A 60 10.90 12.58 1.95
N PRO A 61 12.01 12.05 1.38
CA PRO A 61 12.13 11.33 0.11
C PRO A 61 11.92 9.81 0.22
N LEU A 62 11.85 9.27 1.44
CA LEU A 62 11.49 7.89 1.74
C LEU A 62 10.43 7.87 2.86
N PRO A 63 9.53 6.87 2.86
CA PRO A 63 8.65 6.62 4.00
C PRO A 63 9.43 6.59 5.31
N GLY A 64 9.00 7.39 6.29
CA GLY A 64 9.62 7.47 7.62
C GLY A 64 10.93 8.26 7.73
N THR A 65 11.42 8.92 6.66
CA THR A 65 12.69 9.67 6.70
C THR A 65 12.53 11.19 6.58
N GLY A 66 11.30 11.67 6.39
CA GLY A 66 10.98 13.08 6.14
C GLY A 66 10.36 13.80 7.34
N PRO A 67 10.25 15.14 7.29
CA PRO A 67 9.39 15.87 8.21
C PRO A 67 7.96 15.34 8.08
N THR A 68 7.32 15.13 9.22
CA THR A 68 5.94 14.64 9.26
C THR A 68 4.97 15.80 9.10
N VAL A 69 4.03 15.65 8.17
CA VAL A 69 2.99 16.63 7.88
C VAL A 69 1.61 15.99 7.94
N CYS A 70 0.59 16.79 8.23
CA CYS A 70 -0.79 16.35 8.16
C CYS A 70 -1.15 16.11 6.69
N SER A 71 -1.52 14.88 6.37
CA SER A 71 -1.93 14.45 5.04
C SER A 71 -3.38 14.00 5.05
N ARG A 72 -4.08 14.26 3.95
CA ARG A 72 -5.44 13.74 3.72
C ARG A 72 -5.36 12.53 2.81
N THR A 73 -6.07 11.48 3.18
CA THR A 73 -6.34 10.37 2.26
C THR A 73 -7.84 10.31 2.03
N THR A 74 -8.32 10.94 0.96
CA THR A 74 -9.71 10.79 0.52
C THR A 74 -9.72 9.82 -0.67
N PRO A 75 -9.93 8.51 -0.44
CA PRO A 75 -10.05 7.59 -1.54
C PRO A 75 -11.27 7.93 -2.39
N VAL A 76 -11.08 7.98 -3.71
CA VAL A 76 -12.18 8.03 -4.66
C VAL A 76 -12.51 6.58 -5.02
N ASP A 77 -13.70 6.11 -4.65
CA ASP A 77 -14.17 4.80 -5.08
C ASP A 77 -14.56 4.86 -6.57
N PRO A 78 -13.90 4.11 -7.48
CA PRO A 78 -14.26 4.09 -8.89
C PRO A 78 -15.73 3.69 -9.15
N LYS A 79 -16.34 2.97 -8.20
CA LYS A 79 -17.74 2.54 -8.26
C LYS A 79 -18.73 3.68 -7.97
N ALA A 80 -18.31 4.77 -7.31
CA ALA A 80 -19.22 5.83 -6.87
C ALA A 80 -19.91 6.56 -8.03
N HIS A 81 -19.23 6.71 -9.18
CA HIS A 81 -19.76 7.40 -10.36
C HIS A 81 -20.28 6.43 -11.44
N LEU A 82 -19.63 5.26 -11.58
CA LEU A 82 -19.87 4.31 -12.67
C LEU A 82 -20.75 3.12 -12.25
N GLY A 83 -21.07 3.00 -10.97
CA GLY A 83 -21.69 1.81 -10.40
C GLY A 83 -20.81 0.56 -10.58
N THR A 84 -21.44 -0.61 -10.63
CA THR A 84 -20.78 -1.93 -10.84
C THR A 84 -21.12 -2.55 -12.20
N GLY A 85 -21.66 -1.75 -13.12
CA GLY A 85 -22.21 -2.19 -14.40
C GLY A 85 -21.20 -2.30 -15.55
N LEU A 86 -19.94 -1.90 -15.34
CA LEU A 86 -18.90 -1.99 -16.35
C LEU A 86 -18.08 -3.30 -16.20
N PRO A 87 -17.43 -3.76 -17.28
CA PRO A 87 -16.37 -4.76 -17.19
C PRO A 87 -15.28 -4.35 -16.19
N PHE A 88 -14.71 -5.31 -15.45
CA PHE A 88 -13.70 -5.02 -14.42
C PHE A 88 -12.48 -4.23 -14.93
N ASN A 89 -12.06 -4.47 -16.18
CA ASN A 89 -10.97 -3.76 -16.86
C ASN A 89 -11.34 -2.35 -17.35
N ARG A 90 -12.53 -1.84 -17.05
CA ARG A 90 -12.97 -0.48 -17.39
C ARG A 90 -13.01 0.43 -16.16
N TYR A 91 -12.47 -0.04 -15.04
CA TYR A 91 -12.26 0.75 -13.83
C TYR A 91 -10.77 1.00 -13.63
N THR A 92 -10.46 2.12 -13.00
CA THR A 92 -9.10 2.44 -12.58
C THR A 92 -8.89 2.10 -11.11
N TRP A 93 -7.90 1.24 -10.84
CA TRP A 93 -7.65 0.71 -9.49
C TRP A 93 -6.30 1.19 -8.95
N LEU A 94 -6.32 1.78 -7.75
CA LEU A 94 -5.10 2.16 -7.03
C LEU A 94 -4.35 0.91 -6.55
N THR A 95 -3.04 0.88 -6.81
CA THR A 95 -2.16 -0.26 -6.51
C THR A 95 -0.88 0.21 -5.82
N THR A 96 -0.42 -0.52 -4.81
CA THR A 96 0.79 -0.17 -4.04
C THR A 96 1.93 -1.15 -4.30
N HIS A 97 3.11 -0.65 -4.66
CA HIS A 97 4.31 -1.46 -4.85
C HIS A 97 4.88 -1.96 -3.51
N ASN A 98 5.23 -3.24 -3.44
CA ASN A 98 5.73 -3.88 -2.21
C ASN A 98 4.86 -3.52 -1.00
N SER A 99 3.56 -3.79 -1.12
CA SER A 99 2.53 -3.40 -0.14
C SER A 99 2.84 -3.86 1.28
N PHE A 100 3.68 -4.87 1.43
CA PHE A 100 4.08 -5.47 2.70
C PHE A 100 5.28 -4.76 3.36
N ALA A 101 6.03 -3.94 2.62
CA ALA A 101 7.28 -3.34 3.08
C ALA A 101 7.03 -2.06 3.90
N VAL A 102 6.55 -2.24 5.14
CA VAL A 102 6.09 -1.13 5.99
C VAL A 102 7.22 -0.58 6.88
N VAL A 103 7.31 0.75 7.01
CA VAL A 103 8.21 1.42 7.96
C VAL A 103 8.00 0.89 9.38
N GLY A 104 9.10 0.62 10.09
CA GLY A 104 9.03 0.16 11.48
C GLY A 104 8.50 -1.26 11.66
N THR A 105 8.42 -2.06 10.59
CA THR A 105 8.06 -3.49 10.68
C THR A 105 8.98 -4.20 11.66
N ALA A 106 8.40 -4.89 12.65
CA ALA A 106 9.15 -5.67 13.61
C ALA A 106 9.79 -6.89 12.94
N THR A 107 11.07 -7.14 13.21
CA THR A 107 11.75 -8.33 12.69
C THR A 107 11.26 -9.60 13.38
N ARG A 108 11.09 -10.67 12.58
CA ARG A 108 10.85 -12.04 13.07
C ARG A 108 12.07 -12.95 12.94
N THR A 109 13.14 -12.45 12.33
CA THR A 109 14.39 -13.19 12.12
C THR A 109 15.43 -12.87 13.20
N GLY A 110 15.14 -11.91 14.08
CA GLY A 110 16.10 -11.37 15.04
C GLY A 110 17.12 -10.39 14.43
N THR A 111 17.13 -10.23 13.10
CA THR A 111 17.98 -9.25 12.40
C THR A 111 17.17 -7.99 12.09
N PRO A 112 17.66 -6.78 12.40
CA PRO A 112 17.01 -5.54 11.99
C PRO A 112 16.75 -5.51 10.48
N ILE A 113 15.55 -5.06 10.08
CA ILE A 113 15.22 -4.85 8.68
C ILE A 113 15.88 -3.53 8.25
N ILE A 114 16.79 -3.59 7.29
CA ILE A 114 17.48 -2.43 6.72
C ILE A 114 17.12 -2.22 5.24
N ALA A 115 16.43 -3.19 4.63
CA ALA A 115 15.89 -2.98 3.30
C ALA A 115 14.97 -1.75 3.29
N PRO A 116 14.97 -0.95 2.22
CA PRO A 116 14.13 0.25 2.15
C PRO A 116 12.65 -0.11 2.26
N PRO A 117 11.86 0.54 3.13
CA PRO A 117 10.42 0.38 3.14
C PRO A 117 9.79 1.08 1.93
N ASN A 118 8.63 0.58 1.49
CA ASN A 118 7.83 1.21 0.45
C ASN A 118 6.57 1.88 1.00
N GLN A 119 6.13 1.50 2.20
CA GLN A 119 4.82 1.87 2.74
C GLN A 119 4.95 2.41 4.17
N GLU A 120 4.12 3.40 4.53
CA GLU A 120 3.91 3.77 5.95
C GLU A 120 2.69 3.04 6.53
N ASP A 121 1.81 2.57 5.66
CA ASP A 121 0.56 1.92 6.02
C ASP A 121 0.68 0.40 6.01
N THR A 122 0.05 -0.25 6.99
CA THR A 122 -0.24 -1.69 6.92
C THR A 122 -1.10 -2.00 5.70
N VAL A 123 -1.10 -3.26 5.25
CA VAL A 123 -1.96 -3.69 4.14
C VAL A 123 -3.43 -3.44 4.46
N THR A 124 -3.86 -3.69 5.69
CA THR A 124 -5.21 -3.33 6.15
C THR A 124 -5.51 -1.84 5.96
N ALA A 125 -4.58 -0.96 6.33
CA ALA A 125 -4.77 0.49 6.19
C ALA A 125 -4.77 0.91 4.72
N GLN A 126 -3.87 0.38 3.89
CA GLN A 126 -3.86 0.61 2.43
C GLN A 126 -5.22 0.27 1.79
N LEU A 127 -5.79 -0.90 2.11
CA LEU A 127 -7.08 -1.33 1.60
C LEU A 127 -8.24 -0.43 2.06
N LYS A 128 -8.24 0.00 3.33
CA LYS A 128 -9.20 0.98 3.86
C LYS A 128 -9.06 2.34 3.17
N ASN A 129 -7.84 2.68 2.75
CA ASN A 129 -7.48 3.91 2.05
C ASN A 129 -7.67 3.83 0.52
N GLY A 130 -8.48 2.89 0.03
CA GLY A 130 -8.91 2.82 -1.37
C GLY A 130 -8.01 2.01 -2.30
N VAL A 131 -6.91 1.44 -1.79
CA VAL A 131 -6.07 0.51 -2.57
C VAL A 131 -6.89 -0.74 -2.89
N ARG A 132 -6.82 -1.18 -4.16
CA ARG A 132 -7.46 -2.42 -4.66
C ARG A 132 -6.51 -3.34 -5.40
N GLY A 133 -5.27 -2.91 -5.62
CA GLY A 133 -4.17 -3.75 -6.08
C GLY A 133 -3.05 -3.82 -5.05
N LEU A 134 -2.52 -5.01 -4.81
CA LEU A 134 -1.35 -5.23 -3.95
C LEU A 134 -0.25 -5.92 -4.76
N MET A 135 0.99 -5.57 -4.47
CA MET A 135 2.17 -6.01 -5.18
C MET A 135 3.13 -6.61 -4.15
N LEU A 136 3.44 -7.90 -4.29
CA LEU A 136 4.10 -8.71 -3.27
C LEU A 136 5.28 -9.46 -3.88
N ASP A 137 6.44 -9.43 -3.21
CA ASP A 137 7.61 -10.19 -3.63
C ASP A 137 7.72 -11.45 -2.77
N ALA A 138 7.43 -12.63 -3.33
CA ALA A 138 7.37 -13.88 -2.60
C ALA A 138 8.64 -14.72 -2.77
N TYR A 139 9.23 -15.15 -1.67
CA TYR A 139 10.47 -15.95 -1.64
C TYR A 139 10.32 -17.18 -0.74
N ASP A 140 11.00 -18.27 -1.10
CA ASP A 140 11.29 -19.33 -0.14
C ASP A 140 12.36 -18.85 0.85
N PHE A 141 12.05 -18.89 2.14
CA PHE A 141 12.97 -18.48 3.18
C PHE A 141 12.62 -19.14 4.52
N GLN A 142 13.64 -19.61 5.25
CA GLN A 142 13.45 -20.32 6.53
C GLN A 142 12.36 -21.42 6.50
N ASN A 143 12.35 -22.23 5.43
CA ASN A 143 11.39 -23.32 5.18
C ASN A 143 9.92 -22.88 5.01
N ASP A 144 9.68 -21.60 4.76
CA ASP A 144 8.36 -21.04 4.51
C ASP A 144 8.38 -20.00 3.39
N VAL A 145 7.21 -19.47 3.02
CA VAL A 145 7.12 -18.34 2.08
C VAL A 145 7.13 -17.03 2.86
N TRP A 146 8.08 -16.18 2.52
CA TRP A 146 8.26 -14.85 3.07
C TRP A 146 8.02 -13.78 2.02
N LEU A 147 7.73 -12.57 2.48
CA LEU A 147 7.71 -11.39 1.63
C LEU A 147 8.99 -10.59 1.88
N CYS A 148 9.80 -10.40 0.84
CA CYS A 148 11.13 -9.80 1.00
C CYS A 148 11.37 -8.71 -0.02
N HIS A 149 11.78 -7.52 0.41
CA HIS A 149 12.25 -6.49 -0.52
C HIS A 149 13.74 -6.74 -0.77
N SER A 150 14.02 -7.63 -1.72
CA SER A 150 15.34 -8.23 -1.88
C SER A 150 15.81 -8.26 -3.34
N PHE A 151 16.91 -8.94 -3.61
CA PHE A 151 17.54 -8.94 -4.93
C PHE A 151 18.16 -10.30 -5.27
N SER A 152 18.41 -10.50 -6.57
CA SER A 152 19.03 -11.72 -7.13
C SER A 152 18.27 -13.02 -6.81
N GLY A 153 16.95 -12.93 -6.64
CA GLY A 153 16.09 -14.09 -6.39
C GLY A 153 16.34 -14.77 -5.04
N LYS A 154 16.94 -14.08 -4.06
CA LYS A 154 17.19 -14.59 -2.72
C LYS A 154 16.61 -13.65 -1.68
N CYS A 155 16.03 -14.22 -0.62
CA CYS A 155 15.65 -13.46 0.57
C CYS A 155 16.77 -13.49 1.62
N TYR A 156 17.05 -12.33 2.21
CA TYR A 156 18.00 -12.18 3.31
C TYR A 156 17.27 -11.74 4.58
N ASN A 157 17.79 -12.08 5.76
CA ASN A 157 17.19 -11.71 7.05
C ASN A 157 16.92 -10.21 7.19
N PHE A 158 17.81 -9.37 6.66
CA PHE A 158 17.72 -7.90 6.72
C PHE A 158 16.69 -7.30 5.74
N ALA A 159 16.15 -8.12 4.84
CA ALA A 159 15.19 -7.77 3.81
C ALA A 159 13.84 -8.50 3.97
N ALA A 160 13.73 -9.36 4.97
CA ALA A 160 12.57 -10.21 5.23
C ALA A 160 11.54 -9.44 6.06
N TYR A 161 10.50 -8.95 5.40
CA TYR A 161 9.37 -8.32 6.07
C TYR A 161 8.39 -9.39 6.51
N ALA A 162 7.82 -9.20 7.69
CA ALA A 162 6.72 -10.01 8.15
C ALA A 162 5.66 -9.11 8.75
N ALA A 163 4.41 -9.28 8.29
CA ALA A 163 3.31 -8.52 8.85
C ALA A 163 3.17 -8.75 10.36
N ALA A 164 2.82 -7.68 11.07
CA ALA A 164 2.61 -7.66 12.51
C ALA A 164 1.23 -8.21 12.93
N CYS A 165 0.60 -9.11 12.15
CA CYS A 165 -0.66 -9.73 12.57
C CYS A 165 -0.36 -10.61 13.79
N ARG A 166 -0.79 -10.20 14.99
CA ARG A 166 -0.75 -11.02 16.22
C ARG A 166 -1.82 -12.13 16.19
N CYS A 167 -1.86 -12.88 15.10
CA CYS A 167 -2.98 -13.74 14.73
C CYS A 167 -2.61 -15.20 14.97
N GLY A 168 -2.42 -15.57 16.24
CA GLY A 168 -2.15 -16.94 16.70
C GLY A 168 -0.68 -17.36 16.63
N LEU A 169 -0.39 -18.58 17.12
CA LEU A 169 0.96 -19.14 17.33
C LEU A 169 1.56 -19.87 16.10
N ASP A 170 0.81 -20.00 15.00
CA ASP A 170 1.26 -20.64 13.75
C ASP A 170 1.51 -19.60 12.64
N GLN A 171 2.34 -18.61 12.96
CA GLN A 171 2.52 -17.41 12.14
C GLN A 171 3.38 -17.71 10.92
N GLN A 172 2.85 -17.48 9.73
CA GLN A 172 3.61 -17.55 8.48
C GLN A 172 3.63 -16.17 7.82
N PRO A 173 4.81 -15.57 7.58
CA PRO A 173 4.95 -14.17 7.19
C PRO A 173 4.09 -13.75 5.99
N ALA A 174 4.10 -14.53 4.91
CA ALA A 174 3.27 -14.21 3.74
C ALA A 174 1.76 -14.49 4.00
N VAL A 175 1.44 -15.55 4.75
CA VAL A 175 0.04 -15.87 5.12
C VAL A 175 -0.56 -14.75 5.96
N ASP A 176 0.21 -14.11 6.85
CA ASP A 176 -0.25 -13.05 7.74
C ASP A 176 -0.70 -11.82 6.95
N VAL A 177 0.07 -11.41 5.91
CA VAL A 177 -0.36 -10.36 4.98
C VAL A 177 -1.64 -10.75 4.24
N LEU A 178 -1.73 -11.98 3.74
CA LEU A 178 -2.92 -12.43 3.01
C LEU A 178 -4.16 -12.56 3.91
N LYS A 179 -3.99 -12.82 5.21
CA LYS A 179 -5.08 -12.79 6.19
C LYS A 179 -5.64 -11.39 6.39
N GLU A 180 -4.83 -10.33 6.27
CA GLU A 180 -5.33 -8.95 6.26
C GLU A 180 -6.25 -8.71 5.05
N THR A 181 -5.83 -9.17 3.86
CA THR A 181 -6.67 -9.12 2.64
C THR A 181 -7.95 -9.92 2.80
N ARG A 182 -7.89 -11.11 3.41
CA ARG A 182 -9.09 -11.92 3.69
C ARG A 182 -10.05 -11.15 4.62
N ALA A 183 -9.56 -10.64 5.73
CA ALA A 183 -10.37 -9.90 6.69
C ALA A 183 -11.05 -8.70 6.03
N PHE A 184 -10.34 -8.00 5.13
CA PHE A 184 -10.91 -6.92 4.34
C PHE A 184 -12.04 -7.41 3.41
N LEU A 185 -11.82 -8.48 2.63
CA LEU A 185 -12.84 -9.04 1.73
C LEU A 185 -14.06 -9.60 2.48
N GLU A 186 -13.87 -10.10 3.70
CA GLU A 186 -14.95 -10.55 4.58
C GLU A 186 -15.80 -9.38 5.09
N ALA A 187 -15.15 -8.28 5.50
CA ALA A 187 -15.84 -7.08 5.96
C ALA A 187 -16.48 -6.26 4.82
N ASN A 188 -16.00 -6.40 3.58
CA ASN A 188 -16.41 -5.58 2.44
C ASN A 188 -16.89 -6.48 1.27
N PRO A 189 -18.15 -6.94 1.28
CA PRO A 189 -18.65 -7.93 0.32
C PRO A 189 -18.70 -7.43 -1.13
N SER A 190 -18.72 -6.11 -1.36
CA SER A 190 -18.74 -5.48 -2.68
C SER A 190 -17.36 -5.26 -3.31
N GLU A 191 -16.29 -5.57 -2.60
CA GLU A 191 -14.94 -5.24 -3.05
C GLU A 191 -14.27 -6.42 -3.77
N VAL A 192 -13.45 -6.08 -4.76
CA VAL A 192 -12.60 -7.00 -5.52
C VAL A 192 -11.15 -6.53 -5.36
N ILE A 193 -10.25 -7.45 -5.06
CA ILE A 193 -8.82 -7.19 -4.87
C ILE A 193 -8.00 -7.90 -5.95
N THR A 194 -6.96 -7.23 -6.45
CA THR A 194 -5.95 -7.82 -7.31
C THR A 194 -4.64 -7.96 -6.55
N ILE A 195 -3.97 -9.10 -6.65
CA ILE A 195 -2.63 -9.32 -6.11
C ILE A 195 -1.70 -9.68 -7.26
N PHE A 196 -0.59 -8.97 -7.36
CA PHE A 196 0.53 -9.32 -8.23
C PHE A 196 1.64 -9.89 -7.37
N VAL A 197 2.17 -11.03 -7.77
CA VAL A 197 3.24 -11.72 -7.06
C VAL A 197 4.48 -11.73 -7.93
N GLU A 198 5.52 -11.02 -7.52
CA GLU A 198 6.86 -11.23 -8.02
C GLU A 198 7.41 -12.53 -7.39
N ASP A 199 7.40 -13.61 -8.18
CA ASP A 199 7.39 -14.97 -7.63
C ASP A 199 8.74 -15.70 -7.74
N TYR A 200 9.52 -15.62 -6.67
CA TYR A 200 10.79 -16.31 -6.46
C TYR A 200 10.68 -17.58 -5.62
N ALA A 201 9.48 -17.95 -5.17
CA ALA A 201 9.25 -19.12 -4.33
C ALA A 201 9.28 -20.44 -5.14
N SER A 202 9.21 -21.59 -4.48
CA SER A 202 9.14 -22.89 -5.16
C SER A 202 7.78 -23.09 -5.83
N PRO A 203 7.68 -23.91 -6.91
CA PRO A 203 6.40 -24.23 -7.53
C PRO A 203 5.34 -24.71 -6.52
N GLY A 204 4.14 -24.15 -6.59
CA GLY A 204 3.00 -24.46 -5.71
C GLY A 204 3.08 -23.80 -4.32
N ALA A 205 4.16 -23.10 -3.98
CA ALA A 205 4.33 -22.50 -2.66
C ALA A 205 3.35 -21.34 -2.43
N VAL A 206 3.20 -20.46 -3.41
CA VAL A 206 2.27 -19.32 -3.31
C VAL A 206 0.82 -19.81 -3.32
N GLY A 207 0.51 -20.85 -4.08
CA GLY A 207 -0.82 -21.50 -4.08
C GLY A 207 -1.19 -22.05 -2.70
N ARG A 208 -0.23 -22.70 -2.01
CA ARG A 208 -0.42 -23.17 -0.62
C ARG A 208 -0.65 -22.01 0.35
N VAL A 209 0.07 -20.90 0.19
CA VAL A 209 -0.08 -19.70 1.03
C VAL A 209 -1.46 -19.06 0.84
N LEU A 210 -1.97 -18.99 -0.39
CA LEU A 210 -3.37 -18.59 -0.66
C LEU A 210 -4.39 -19.52 0.00
N GLY A 211 -4.17 -20.83 -0.09
CA GLY A 211 -5.04 -21.82 0.55
C GLY A 211 -5.09 -21.64 2.06
N ARG A 212 -3.92 -21.52 2.71
CA ARG A 212 -3.79 -21.38 4.17
C ARG A 212 -4.30 -20.05 4.71
N SER A 213 -4.23 -18.97 3.92
CA SER A 213 -4.84 -17.70 4.31
C SER A 213 -6.37 -17.77 4.28
N GLY A 214 -6.95 -18.72 3.53
CA GLY A 214 -8.40 -18.85 3.32
C GLY A 214 -8.92 -17.96 2.20
N LEU A 215 -8.04 -17.45 1.33
CA LEU A 215 -8.39 -16.60 0.20
C LEU A 215 -8.88 -17.37 -1.02
N SER A 216 -8.63 -18.68 -1.13
CA SER A 216 -9.02 -19.49 -2.30
C SER A 216 -10.51 -19.41 -2.63
N LYS A 217 -11.40 -19.21 -1.64
CA LYS A 217 -12.85 -19.04 -1.85
C LYS A 217 -13.24 -17.78 -2.63
N TYR A 218 -12.34 -16.82 -2.77
CA TYR A 218 -12.55 -15.58 -3.53
C TYR A 218 -11.89 -15.60 -4.91
N LEU A 219 -11.07 -16.61 -5.21
CA LEU A 219 -10.21 -16.60 -6.39
C LEU A 219 -11.04 -16.59 -7.68
N PHE A 220 -10.73 -15.64 -8.57
CA PHE A 220 -11.24 -15.61 -9.92
C PHE A 220 -10.56 -16.71 -10.74
N PRO A 221 -11.32 -17.66 -11.33
CA PRO A 221 -10.71 -18.80 -12.03
C PRO A 221 -9.92 -18.38 -13.27
N VAL A 222 -8.67 -18.84 -13.40
CA VAL A 222 -7.83 -18.60 -14.59
C VAL A 222 -8.53 -19.00 -15.89
N ALA A 223 -9.25 -20.12 -15.88
CA ALA A 223 -10.01 -20.61 -17.04
C ALA A 223 -11.12 -19.64 -17.52
N LYS A 224 -11.59 -18.73 -16.66
CA LYS A 224 -12.60 -17.72 -16.99
C LYS A 224 -11.98 -16.36 -17.33
N MET A 225 -10.65 -16.21 -17.28
CA MET A 225 -10.01 -14.94 -17.60
C MET A 225 -10.09 -14.68 -19.11
N PRO A 226 -10.44 -13.45 -19.52
CA PRO A 226 -10.56 -13.12 -20.92
C PRO A 226 -9.20 -13.21 -21.62
N LYS A 227 -9.21 -13.71 -22.85
CA LYS A 227 -8.02 -13.83 -23.71
C LYS A 227 -8.07 -12.81 -24.83
N GLU A 228 -6.89 -12.55 -25.41
CA GLU A 228 -6.68 -11.80 -26.67
C GLU A 228 -7.17 -10.36 -26.73
N GLY A 229 -7.96 -9.89 -25.78
CA GLY A 229 -8.80 -8.75 -26.12
C GLY A 229 -9.90 -8.44 -25.14
N GLY A 230 -10.46 -9.51 -24.59
CA GLY A 230 -11.81 -9.49 -24.09
C GLY A 230 -12.02 -8.57 -22.91
N ASP A 231 -13.21 -7.99 -22.87
CA ASP A 231 -13.72 -7.41 -21.63
C ASP A 231 -13.79 -8.49 -20.55
N TRP A 232 -13.39 -8.11 -19.34
CA TRP A 232 -13.60 -8.94 -18.15
C TRP A 232 -15.09 -9.01 -17.83
N PRO A 233 -15.54 -9.99 -17.01
CA PRO A 233 -16.91 -9.99 -16.52
C PRO A 233 -17.27 -8.64 -15.85
N LEU A 234 -18.56 -8.33 -15.85
CA LEU A 234 -19.03 -7.13 -15.17
C LEU A 234 -18.66 -7.21 -13.69
N LEU A 235 -18.29 -6.08 -13.11
CA LEU A 235 -17.89 -6.02 -11.70
C LEU A 235 -18.98 -6.59 -10.78
N LYS A 236 -20.26 -6.27 -11.05
CA LYS A 236 -21.40 -6.85 -10.32
C LYS A 236 -21.46 -8.38 -10.39
N ASP A 237 -21.08 -8.98 -11.50
CA ASP A 237 -21.16 -10.44 -11.70
C ASP A 237 -20.00 -11.15 -10.99
N MET A 238 -18.82 -10.53 -10.97
CA MET A 238 -17.69 -11.00 -10.16
C MET A 238 -18.03 -11.01 -8.67
N ILE A 239 -18.64 -9.91 -8.18
CA ILE A 239 -19.09 -9.79 -6.80
C ILE A 239 -20.16 -10.85 -6.48
N ALA A 240 -21.19 -10.98 -7.32
CA ALA A 240 -22.29 -11.91 -7.11
C ALA A 240 -21.83 -13.39 -7.10
N GLN A 241 -20.82 -13.73 -7.90
CA GLN A 241 -20.22 -15.07 -7.93
C GLN A 241 -19.13 -15.28 -6.88
N ASN A 242 -18.88 -14.28 -6.02
CA ASN A 242 -17.80 -14.26 -5.04
C ASN A 242 -16.39 -14.43 -5.65
N HIS A 243 -16.20 -14.13 -6.94
CA HIS A 243 -14.89 -14.08 -7.59
C HIS A 243 -14.23 -12.71 -7.33
N ARG A 244 -13.86 -12.48 -6.08
CA ARG A 244 -13.43 -11.18 -5.54
C ARG A 244 -11.92 -11.04 -5.33
N LEU A 245 -11.14 -12.01 -5.81
CA LEU A 245 -9.69 -11.98 -5.76
C LEU A 245 -9.10 -12.40 -7.10
N LEU A 246 -8.34 -11.52 -7.74
CA LEU A 246 -7.48 -11.87 -8.87
C LEU A 246 -6.05 -12.03 -8.35
N VAL A 247 -5.35 -13.07 -8.80
CA VAL A 247 -3.93 -13.26 -8.47
C VAL A 247 -3.15 -13.53 -9.74
N PHE A 248 -2.09 -12.75 -9.93
CA PHE A 248 -1.16 -12.87 -11.03
C PHE A 248 0.24 -13.20 -10.52
N THR A 249 0.97 -14.05 -11.24
CA THR A 249 2.38 -14.37 -10.97
C THR A 249 3.30 -13.82 -12.05
N SER A 250 4.48 -13.34 -11.68
CA SER A 250 5.53 -12.93 -12.60
C SER A 250 6.23 -14.11 -13.29
N ASN A 251 5.96 -15.35 -12.87
CA ASN A 251 6.62 -16.55 -13.38
C ASN A 251 5.68 -17.42 -14.23
N LYS A 252 5.95 -17.47 -15.53
CA LYS A 252 5.13 -18.23 -16.50
C LYS A 252 5.06 -19.73 -16.21
N GLY A 253 6.11 -20.31 -15.63
CA GLY A 253 6.19 -21.74 -15.36
C GLY A 253 5.32 -22.21 -14.19
N LYS A 254 4.68 -21.29 -13.47
CA LYS A 254 3.97 -21.58 -12.22
C LYS A 254 2.45 -21.52 -12.30
N GLU A 255 1.89 -21.18 -13.47
CA GLU A 255 0.43 -21.11 -13.60
C GLU A 255 -0.27 -22.42 -13.24
N ALA A 256 0.26 -23.55 -13.70
CA ALA A 256 -0.29 -24.88 -13.39
C ALA A 256 -0.06 -25.31 -11.94
N SER A 257 1.10 -24.98 -11.35
CA SER A 257 1.46 -25.40 -9.98
C SER A 257 0.77 -24.58 -8.91
N ASP A 258 0.62 -23.28 -9.16
CA ASP A 258 0.11 -22.30 -8.19
C ASP A 258 -1.34 -21.90 -8.46
N GLY A 259 -1.88 -22.20 -9.64
CA GLY A 259 -3.26 -21.87 -10.02
C GLY A 259 -3.47 -20.37 -10.28
N MET A 260 -2.40 -19.65 -10.64
CA MET A 260 -2.40 -18.19 -10.81
C MET A 260 -2.00 -17.83 -12.22
N ALA A 261 -2.67 -16.84 -12.80
CA ALA A 261 -2.41 -16.43 -14.16
C ALA A 261 -1.03 -15.79 -14.32
N TYR A 262 -0.32 -16.10 -15.40
CA TYR A 262 0.90 -15.39 -15.75
C TYR A 262 0.59 -13.92 -16.09
N GLN A 263 1.13 -12.99 -15.31
CA GLN A 263 0.70 -11.59 -15.33
C GLN A 263 0.82 -10.94 -16.70
N TRP A 264 1.91 -11.22 -17.42
CA TRP A 264 2.23 -10.54 -18.68
C TRP A 264 1.32 -10.94 -19.85
N ASP A 265 0.50 -11.96 -19.70
CA ASP A 265 -0.55 -12.28 -20.68
C ASP A 265 -1.76 -11.34 -20.53
N TYR A 266 -1.96 -10.72 -19.37
CA TYR A 266 -3.13 -9.90 -19.04
C TYR A 266 -2.80 -8.43 -18.81
N VAL A 267 -1.60 -8.13 -18.30
CA VAL A 267 -1.18 -6.79 -17.91
C VAL A 267 0.06 -6.36 -18.69
N LEU A 268 0.20 -5.05 -18.86
CA LEU A 268 1.36 -4.36 -19.41
C LEU A 268 1.86 -3.40 -18.35
N GLU A 269 3.13 -3.53 -17.99
CA GLU A 269 3.84 -2.50 -17.27
C GLU A 269 4.50 -1.56 -18.29
N THR A 270 4.18 -0.28 -18.24
CA THR A 270 4.94 0.70 -19.01
C THR A 270 6.33 0.81 -18.40
N GLN A 271 7.38 0.63 -19.21
CA GLN A 271 8.74 0.92 -18.74
C GLN A 271 8.80 2.35 -18.20
N CYS A 272 9.53 2.55 -17.10
CA CYS A 272 9.89 3.89 -16.60
C CYS A 272 10.81 4.60 -17.62
N THR A 273 10.25 5.09 -18.73
CA THR A 273 10.82 6.24 -19.41
C THR A 273 10.35 7.47 -18.66
N HIS A 274 11.29 8.30 -18.21
CA HIS A 274 11.11 9.56 -17.49
C HIS A 274 10.12 10.49 -18.22
N SER A 275 8.83 10.23 -18.06
CA SER A 275 7.75 10.99 -18.67
C SER A 275 6.75 11.18 -17.55
N TYR A 276 6.94 12.30 -16.85
CA TYR A 276 6.06 12.79 -15.82
C TYR A 276 4.66 12.91 -16.40
N ALA A 277 3.79 11.95 -16.15
CA ALA A 277 2.36 12.20 -16.25
C ALA A 277 2.02 13.03 -15.01
N LEU A 278 1.87 14.33 -15.19
CA LEU A 278 1.32 15.22 -14.17
C LEU A 278 -0.13 14.78 -13.93
N VAL A 279 -0.34 13.87 -12.98
CA VAL A 279 -1.55 13.92 -12.17
C VAL A 279 -1.27 15.05 -11.20
N ASP A 280 -2.03 16.14 -11.28
CA ASP A 280 -1.90 17.29 -10.38
C ASP A 280 -2.22 16.85 -8.94
N LEU A 281 -1.21 16.30 -8.28
CA LEU A 281 -1.10 16.16 -6.84
C LEU A 281 -0.16 17.28 -6.44
N THR A 282 -0.72 18.40 -6.00
CA THR A 282 0.01 19.61 -5.62
C THR A 282 1.28 19.29 -4.81
N ASN A 283 2.43 19.45 -5.47
CA ASN A 283 3.78 19.61 -4.94
C ASN A 283 4.58 18.46 -4.31
N GLU A 284 4.36 17.17 -4.63
CA GLU A 284 5.35 16.12 -4.27
C GLU A 284 5.54 15.05 -5.36
N ALA A 285 6.79 14.64 -5.58
CA ALA A 285 7.19 13.69 -6.62
C ALA A 285 6.79 12.24 -6.25
N ALA A 286 5.58 11.83 -6.62
CA ALA A 286 5.22 10.41 -6.69
C ALA A 286 5.69 9.82 -8.02
N THR A 287 6.43 8.70 -7.99
CA THR A 287 6.65 7.92 -9.22
C THR A 287 5.38 7.13 -9.47
N VAL A 288 4.65 7.50 -10.51
CA VAL A 288 3.45 6.79 -10.94
C VAL A 288 3.82 5.80 -12.03
N VAL A 289 3.72 4.49 -11.76
CA VAL A 289 3.81 3.46 -12.80
C VAL A 289 2.39 3.13 -13.26
N VAL A 290 2.10 3.29 -14.54
CA VAL A 290 0.77 2.94 -15.07
C VAL A 290 0.84 1.51 -15.57
N VAL A 291 0.21 0.59 -14.86
CA VAL A 291 -0.01 -0.76 -15.38
C VAL A 291 -1.33 -0.75 -16.13
N ARG A 292 -1.28 -1.15 -17.40
CA ARG A 292 -2.46 -1.25 -18.26
C ARG A 292 -2.83 -2.72 -18.37
N LEU A 293 -4.06 -3.11 -18.00
CA LEU A 293 -4.58 -4.38 -18.53
C LEU A 293 -4.54 -4.26 -20.06
N ARG A 294 -4.09 -5.28 -20.80
CA ARG A 294 -3.85 -5.18 -22.25
C ARG A 294 -5.03 -4.58 -23.04
N GLN A 295 -6.25 -4.56 -22.47
CA GLN A 295 -7.47 -4.05 -23.12
C GLN A 295 -8.36 -3.10 -22.28
N GLY A 296 -7.83 -2.24 -21.41
CA GLY A 296 -8.65 -1.23 -20.72
C GLY A 296 -7.88 -0.32 -19.76
N ASP A 297 -8.54 0.72 -19.23
CA ASP A 297 -7.90 1.85 -18.54
C ASP A 297 -7.30 1.52 -17.16
N MET A 298 -6.12 2.10 -16.97
CA MET A 298 -5.26 2.33 -15.79
C MET A 298 -5.45 1.49 -14.53
N MET A 299 -4.44 0.70 -14.16
CA MET A 299 -4.03 0.56 -12.77
C MET A 299 -2.97 1.63 -12.48
N LEU A 300 -3.27 2.50 -11.52
CA LEU A 300 -2.33 3.53 -11.07
C LEU A 300 -1.46 2.92 -9.96
N TRP A 301 -0.17 2.80 -10.23
CA TRP A 301 0.79 2.52 -9.17
C TRP A 301 1.26 3.82 -8.60
N VAL A 302 1.28 3.90 -7.29
CA VAL A 302 1.90 5.03 -6.61
C VAL A 302 3.09 4.48 -5.85
N GLN A 303 4.29 4.83 -6.30
CA GLN A 303 5.50 4.69 -5.51
C GLN A 303 5.77 6.04 -4.85
N THR A 304 5.57 6.09 -3.53
CA THR A 304 6.05 7.20 -2.70
C THR A 304 7.52 6.94 -2.38
N GLY A 305 8.42 7.59 -3.12
CA GLY A 305 9.84 7.63 -2.77
C GLY A 305 10.79 7.58 -3.96
N THR A 306 11.81 8.45 -3.93
CA THR A 306 12.89 8.48 -4.91
C THR A 306 14.02 7.56 -4.48
N THR A 307 14.07 6.35 -5.02
CA THR A 307 15.33 5.59 -5.10
C THR A 307 15.49 5.06 -6.52
N GLY A 308 16.28 5.79 -7.32
CA GLY A 308 17.00 5.18 -8.43
C GLY A 308 18.04 4.19 -7.91
N LEU A 309 18.51 3.31 -8.83
CA LEU A 309 19.44 2.18 -8.68
C LEU A 309 18.67 0.85 -8.45
N TRP A 310 18.47 -0.08 -9.39
CA TRP A 310 19.24 -0.50 -10.55
C TRP A 310 18.33 -1.19 -11.60
N ALA A 311 18.37 -0.72 -12.85
CA ALA A 311 18.06 -1.56 -14.02
C ALA A 311 19.27 -1.47 -14.97
N GLY A 312 20.21 -2.39 -14.80
CA GLY A 312 21.39 -2.48 -15.65
C GLY A 312 21.07 -3.13 -16.99
N GLY A 313 21.04 -2.32 -18.05
CA GLY A 313 21.42 -2.65 -19.45
C GLY A 313 20.44 -3.51 -20.28
N VAL A 314 20.22 -3.31 -21.60
CA VAL A 314 20.97 -2.58 -22.64
C VAL A 314 20.05 -2.28 -23.85
N ARG A 315 20.19 -1.05 -24.38
CA ARG A 315 19.93 -0.50 -25.75
C ARG A 315 18.51 -0.23 -26.27
N SER A 316 18.28 1.08 -26.40
CA SER A 316 17.39 1.79 -27.33
C SER A 316 17.80 1.60 -28.80
N ALA A 317 16.82 1.39 -29.69
CA ALA A 317 16.58 2.27 -30.84
C ALA A 317 15.24 1.90 -31.53
N ARG A 318 14.38 2.90 -31.74
CA ARG A 318 13.17 2.83 -32.56
C ARG A 318 13.54 2.49 -34.01
N SER A 319 12.83 1.54 -34.62
CA SER A 319 12.27 1.75 -35.96
C SER A 319 11.05 0.85 -36.18
N ARG A 320 10.13 1.36 -37.00
CA ARG A 320 8.78 0.87 -37.21
C ARG A 320 8.77 -0.54 -37.80
N GLY A 321 7.82 -1.37 -37.37
CA GLY A 321 7.33 -2.51 -38.13
C GLY A 321 7.39 -3.86 -37.40
N ARG A 322 6.20 -4.43 -37.19
CA ARG A 322 5.93 -5.87 -36.98
C ARG A 322 6.55 -6.52 -35.73
N TRP A 323 5.74 -6.65 -34.68
CA TRP A 323 6.11 -7.32 -33.44
C TRP A 323 6.20 -8.84 -33.63
N THR A 324 7.40 -9.39 -33.62
CA THR A 324 7.68 -10.84 -33.56
C THR A 324 8.03 -11.26 -32.13
N ARG A 325 7.64 -12.49 -31.74
CA ARG A 325 7.90 -13.11 -30.42
C ARG A 325 9.42 -13.21 -30.14
N PRO A 326 9.88 -13.03 -28.89
CA PRO A 326 11.23 -13.45 -28.50
C PRO A 326 11.33 -14.98 -28.44
N SER A 327 12.35 -15.53 -29.09
CA SER A 327 12.74 -16.94 -29.02
C SER A 327 13.43 -17.26 -27.70
N SER A 328 13.08 -18.41 -27.13
CA SER A 328 13.71 -19.05 -25.97
C SER A 328 15.20 -19.36 -26.20
N PRO A 329 16.09 -19.27 -25.20
CA PRO A 329 17.47 -19.69 -25.36
C PRO A 329 17.56 -21.21 -25.32
N SER A 330 18.12 -21.78 -26.38
CA SER A 330 18.66 -23.13 -26.43
C SER A 330 19.90 -23.26 -25.55
N SER A 331 20.06 -24.47 -25.01
CA SER A 331 21.24 -25.01 -24.34
C SER A 331 22.56 -24.81 -25.11
N SER A 332 23.59 -24.41 -24.38
CA SER A 332 24.98 -24.87 -24.49
C SER A 332 25.73 -24.49 -23.22
#